data_AF-A0A976CF99-F1
#
_entry.id   AF-A0A976CF99-F1
#
_cell.length_a   1.000
_cell.length_b   1.000
_cell.length_c   1.000
_cell.angle_alpha   90.00
_cell.angle_beta   90.00
_cell.angle_gamma   90.00
#
_symmetry.space_group_name_H-M   'P 1'
#
loop_
_entity.id
_entity.type
_entity.pdbx_description
1 polymer ?
#
loop_
_entity_poly.entity_id
_entity_poly.type
_entity_poly.pdbx_seq_one_letter_code
_entity_poly.pdbx_strand_id
1 'polypeptide(L)'
;MSELSEPSAFSIAKLRIIAIGPILFLILIALPQIPYISPLAQKSLAVTSWMLAWWISEVVAISVTALLPLVLFPLLGILSIKEASEAYGNPVIFL
;
A
#
# COMPACT_ATOMS: atom_id res chain seq x y z
N MET A 1 4.07 41.23 14.27
CA MET A 1 2.80 40.51 14.50
C MET A 1 2.39 39.80 13.20
N SER A 2 3.19 38.84 12.75
CA SER A 2 2.91 38.01 11.56
C SER A 2 2.60 36.57 11.97
N GLU A 3 2.02 36.42 13.16
CA GLU A 3 1.49 35.16 13.69
C GLU A 3 0.14 34.86 13.05
N LEU A 4 0.08 34.80 11.72
CA LEU A 4 -1.02 34.12 11.04
C LEU A 4 -0.65 32.64 11.03
N SER A 5 -0.96 32.00 12.16
CA SER A 5 -0.99 30.56 12.36
C SER A 5 -1.50 29.85 11.11
N GLU A 6 -0.60 29.11 10.46
CA GLU A 6 -0.89 28.23 9.34
C GLU A 6 -2.02 27.27 9.70
N PRO A 7 -2.98 26.98 8.79
CA PRO A 7 -3.92 25.91 9.07
C PRO A 7 -3.14 24.60 9.05
N SER A 8 -2.84 24.08 10.24
CA SER A 8 -2.36 22.73 10.54
C SER A 8 -3.43 21.67 10.25
N ALA A 9 -4.08 21.77 9.10
CA ALA A 9 -5.17 20.92 8.69
C ALA A 9 -4.67 20.09 7.51
N PHE A 10 -4.37 18.84 7.79
CA PHE A 10 -4.33 17.79 6.79
C PHE A 10 -5.53 17.97 5.85
N SER A 11 -5.29 18.39 4.60
CA SER A 11 -6.37 18.77 3.69
C SER A 11 -7.33 17.60 3.50
N ILE A 12 -8.63 17.80 3.74
CA ILE A 12 -9.65 16.76 3.63
C ILE A 12 -9.62 16.08 2.24
N ALA A 13 -9.23 16.82 1.20
CA ALA A 13 -9.01 16.27 -0.14
C ALA A 13 -7.89 15.22 -0.16
N LYS A 14 -6.78 15.46 0.54
CA LYS A 14 -5.66 14.53 0.65
C LYS A 14 -6.06 13.25 1.38
N LEU A 15 -6.84 13.37 2.46
CA LEU A 15 -7.35 12.22 3.21
C LEU A 15 -8.24 11.30 2.35
N ARG A 16 -9.12 11.89 1.54
CA ARG A 16 -9.98 11.13 0.62
C ARG A 16 -9.16 10.31 -0.37
N ILE A 17 -8.09 10.88 -0.93
CA ILE A 17 -7.23 10.21 -1.91
C ILE A 17 -6.43 9.08 -1.24
N ILE A 18 -5.91 9.30 -0.02
CA ILE A 18 -5.20 8.26 0.73
C ILE A 18 -6.10 7.06 0.98
N ALA A 19 -7.38 7.27 1.29
CA ALA A 19 -8.34 6.21 1.57
C ALA A 19 -8.66 5.32 0.34
N ILE A 20 -8.42 5.78 -0.89
CA ILE A 20 -8.71 5.02 -2.12
C ILE A 20 -7.95 3.68 -2.14
N GLY A 21 -6.67 3.69 -1.76
CA GLY A 21 -5.85 2.47 -1.72
C GLY A 21 -6.40 1.38 -0.80
N PRO A 22 -6.58 1.65 0.52
CA PRO A 22 -7.21 0.72 1.45
C PRO A 22 -8.61 0.27 1.01
N ILE A 23 -9.43 1.18 0.45
CA ILE A 23 -10.78 0.84 -0.02
C ILE A 23 -10.71 -0.17 -1.17
N LEU A 24 -9.85 0.07 -2.18
CA LEU A 24 -9.65 -0.87 -3.29
C LEU A 24 -9.16 -2.23 -2.80
N PHE A 25 -8.23 -2.25 -1.85
CA PHE A 25 -7.76 -3.47 -1.21
C PHE A 25 -8.91 -4.25 -0.54
N LEU A 26 -9.71 -3.57 0.28
CA LEU A 26 -10.84 -4.19 0.98
C LEU A 26 -11.89 -4.72 0.01
N ILE A 27 -12.19 -3.98 -1.06
CA ILE A 27 -13.11 -4.45 -2.11
C ILE A 27 -12.58 -5.74 -2.73
N LEU A 28 -11.32 -5.80 -3.13
CA LEU A 28 -10.74 -6.98 -3.79
C LEU A 28 -10.62 -8.20 -2.86
N ILE A 29 -10.41 -7.98 -1.57
CA ILE A 29 -10.44 -9.04 -0.55
C ILE A 29 -11.87 -9.52 -0.27
N ALA A 30 -12.86 -8.62 -0.30
CA ALA A 30 -14.27 -8.96 -0.05
C ALA A 30 -14.95 -9.62 -1.27
N LEU A 31 -14.40 -9.46 -2.47
CA LEU A 31 -14.90 -10.15 -3.66
C LEU A 31 -14.74 -11.68 -3.52
N PRO A 32 -15.69 -12.46 -4.07
CA PRO A 32 -15.53 -13.90 -4.16
C PRO A 32 -14.29 -14.25 -4.98
N GLN A 33 -13.81 -15.50 -4.81
CA GLN A 33 -12.64 -16.00 -5.53
C GLN A 33 -12.81 -15.78 -7.04
N ILE A 34 -11.91 -15.01 -7.63
CA ILE A 34 -11.88 -14.76 -9.06
C ILE A 34 -11.56 -16.10 -9.76
N PRO A 35 -12.38 -16.54 -10.73
CA PRO A 35 -12.10 -17.75 -11.48
C PRO A 35 -10.71 -17.69 -12.15
N TYR A 36 -10.06 -18.85 -12.29
CA TYR A 36 -8.78 -19.02 -12.99
C TYR A 36 -7.53 -18.42 -12.31
N ILE A 37 -7.64 -17.81 -11.11
CA ILE A 37 -6.48 -17.39 -10.31
C ILE A 37 -6.50 -18.04 -8.93
N SER A 38 -5.31 -18.20 -8.32
CA SER A 38 -5.19 -18.73 -6.97
C SER A 38 -5.65 -17.71 -5.91
N PRO A 39 -6.07 -18.15 -4.71
CA PRO A 39 -6.45 -17.23 -3.63
C PRO A 39 -5.30 -16.29 -3.22
N LEU A 40 -4.06 -16.79 -3.26
CA LEU A 40 -2.88 -15.97 -2.98
C LEU A 40 -2.65 -14.92 -4.06
N ALA A 41 -2.86 -15.26 -5.34
CA ALA A 41 -2.75 -14.31 -6.43
C ALA A 41 -3.78 -13.17 -6.32
N GLN A 42 -5.02 -13.46 -5.90
CA GLN A 42 -6.03 -12.43 -5.65
C GLN A 42 -5.63 -11.50 -4.50
N LYS A 43 -5.07 -12.05 -3.41
CA LYS A 43 -4.56 -11.24 -2.30
C LYS A 43 -3.38 -10.35 -2.72
N SER A 44 -2.44 -10.88 -3.52
CA SER A 44 -1.33 -10.09 -4.09
C SER A 44 -1.83 -8.98 -5.04
N LEU A 45 -2.88 -9.26 -5.82
CA LEU A 45 -3.54 -8.27 -6.66
C LEU A 45 -4.15 -7.15 -5.81
N ALA A 46 -4.83 -7.48 -4.70
CA ALA A 46 -5.40 -6.49 -3.80
C ALA A 46 -4.36 -5.52 -3.24
N VAL A 47 -3.21 -6.04 -2.79
CA VAL A 47 -2.09 -5.21 -2.30
C VAL A 47 -1.52 -4.35 -3.43
N THR A 48 -1.30 -4.94 -4.61
CA THR A 48 -0.79 -4.22 -5.79
C THR A 48 -1.73 -3.08 -6.21
N SER A 49 -3.05 -3.28 -6.17
CA SER A 49 -4.03 -2.24 -6.49
C SER A 49 -4.00 -1.07 -5.51
N TRP A 50 -3.77 -1.33 -4.22
CA TRP A 50 -3.53 -0.27 -3.25
C TRP A 50 -2.27 0.52 -3.64
N MET A 51 -1.15 -0.18 -3.86
CA MET A 51 0.11 0.47 -4.24
C MET A 51 -0.03 1.32 -5.50
N LEU A 52 -0.69 0.80 -6.55
CA LEU A 52 -0.96 1.53 -7.79
C LEU A 52 -1.76 2.80 -7.55
N ALA A 53 -2.79 2.75 -6.69
CA ALA A 53 -3.59 3.94 -6.38
C ALA A 53 -2.74 5.04 -5.71
N TRP A 54 -1.84 4.68 -4.81
CA TRP A 54 -0.93 5.63 -4.17
C TRP A 54 0.20 6.10 -5.08
N TRP A 55 0.73 5.26 -5.96
CA TRP A 55 1.74 5.67 -6.93
C TRP A 55 1.20 6.63 -7.97
N ILE A 56 0.02 6.36 -8.54
CA ILE A 56 -0.59 7.23 -9.56
C ILE A 56 -1.00 8.58 -8.96
N SER A 57 -1.46 8.60 -7.71
CA SER A 57 -1.89 9.83 -7.05
C SER A 57 -0.76 10.61 -6.38
N GLU A 58 0.43 10.02 -6.25
CA GLU A 58 1.60 10.59 -5.56
C GLU A 58 1.29 11.14 -4.15
N VAL A 59 0.21 10.65 -3.52
CA VAL A 59 -0.33 11.23 -2.28
C VAL A 59 0.46 10.81 -1.03
N VAL A 60 1.14 9.65 -1.13
CA VAL A 60 2.04 9.06 -0.13
C VAL A 60 3.41 8.90 -0.79
N ALA A 61 4.49 9.15 -0.03
CA ALA A 61 5.86 8.99 -0.52
C ALA A 61 6.10 7.58 -1.09
N ILE A 62 6.79 7.49 -2.22
CA ILE A 62 7.04 6.22 -2.93
C ILE A 62 7.65 5.16 -1.99
N SER A 63 8.59 5.57 -1.12
CA SER A 63 9.21 4.67 -0.13
C SER A 63 8.20 4.09 0.86
N VAL A 64 7.21 4.88 1.31
CA VAL A 64 6.17 4.40 2.25
C VAL A 64 5.25 3.42 1.55
N THR A 65 4.82 3.71 0.32
CA THR A 65 4.02 2.80 -0.50
C THR A 65 4.77 1.49 -0.77
N ALA A 66 6.09 1.56 -1.04
CA ALA A 66 6.93 0.39 -1.28
C ALA A 66 7.04 -0.54 -0.07
N LEU A 67 6.82 -0.05 1.16
CA LEU A 67 6.84 -0.87 2.38
C LEU A 67 5.52 -1.64 2.64
N LEU A 68 4.45 -1.38 1.88
CA LEU A 68 3.17 -2.07 2.06
C LEU A 68 3.28 -3.60 1.97
N PRO A 69 3.96 -4.19 0.95
CA PRO A 69 4.11 -5.65 0.85
C PRO A 69 4.84 -6.27 2.04
N LEU A 70 5.84 -5.58 2.60
CA LEU A 70 6.61 -6.06 3.76
C LEU A 70 5.70 -6.41 4.95
N VAL A 71 4.61 -5.66 5.12
CA VAL A 71 3.64 -5.87 6.18
C VAL A 71 2.47 -6.73 5.72
N LEU A 72 1.89 -6.42 4.55
CA LEU A 72 0.66 -7.06 4.09
C LEU A 72 0.86 -8.49 3.60
N PHE A 73 2.00 -8.82 2.98
CA PHE A 73 2.22 -10.18 2.46
C PHE A 73 2.31 -11.23 3.57
N PRO A 74 3.05 -10.99 4.68
CA PRO A 74 3.00 -11.87 5.84
C PRO A 74 1.62 -11.96 6.49
N LEU A 75 0.92 -10.83 6.66
CA LEU A 75 -0.42 -10.81 7.25
C LEU A 75 -1.44 -11.60 6.44
N LEU A 76 -1.30 -11.62 5.11
CA LEU A 76 -2.19 -12.32 4.20
C LEU A 76 -1.79 -13.78 3.94
N GLY A 77 -0.64 -14.22 4.49
CA GLY A 77 -0.06 -15.54 4.25
C GLY A 77 0.44 -15.75 2.83
N ILE A 78 0.81 -14.66 2.14
CA ILE A 78 1.36 -14.70 0.76
C ILE A 78 2.83 -15.13 0.81
N LEU A 79 3.62 -14.51 1.69
CA LEU A 79 5.02 -14.82 1.95
C LEU A 79 5.26 -14.87 3.45
N SER A 80 6.27 -15.61 3.89
CA SER A 80 6.77 -15.47 5.27
C SER A 80 7.41 -14.10 5.49
N ILE A 81 7.52 -13.67 6.75
CA ILE A 81 8.21 -12.41 7.10
C ILE A 81 9.66 -12.40 6.61
N LYS A 82 10.32 -13.56 6.64
CA LYS A 82 11.70 -13.72 6.18
C LYS A 82 11.79 -13.44 4.68
N GLU A 83 11.01 -14.17 3.88
CA GLU A 83 10.98 -14.01 2.41
C GLU A 83 10.58 -12.58 2.01
N ALA A 84 9.60 -11.98 2.69
CA ALA A 84 9.20 -10.60 2.43
C ALA A 84 10.34 -9.61 2.71
N SER A 85 11.08 -9.79 3.82
CA SER A 85 12.18 -8.89 4.22
C SER A 85 13.43 -9.00 3.34
N GLU A 86 13.69 -10.17 2.75
CA GLU A 86 14.85 -10.39 1.86
C GLU A 86 14.82 -9.46 0.63
N ALA A 87 13.62 -9.13 0.12
CA ALA A 87 13.46 -8.19 -0.98
C ALA A 87 13.87 -6.74 -0.64
N TYR A 88 13.87 -6.37 0.65
CA TYR A 88 14.22 -5.03 1.12
C TYR A 88 15.63 -4.94 1.71
N GLY A 89 16.20 -6.08 2.12
CA GLY A 89 17.56 -6.18 2.66
C GLY A 89 18.66 -6.35 1.60
N ASN A 90 18.34 -6.22 0.31
CA ASN A 90 19.31 -6.43 -0.76
C ASN A 90 20.41 -5.35 -0.72
N PRO A 91 21.71 -5.72 -0.66
CA PRO A 91 22.81 -4.77 -0.62
C PRO A 91 22.80 -3.74 -1.75
N VAL A 92 22.27 -4.10 -2.93
CA VAL A 92 22.14 -3.20 -4.09
C VAL A 92 21.29 -1.96 -3.77
N ILE A 93 20.36 -2.05 -2.82
CA ILE A 93 19.51 -0.92 -2.39
C ILE A 93 20.33 0.11 -1.57
N PHE A 94 21.45 -0.31 -0.98
CA PHE A 94 22.28 0.50 -0.09
C PHE A 94 23.60 0.98 -0.74
N LEU A 95 23.81 0.71 -2.03
CA LEU A 95 24.95 1.15 -2.83
C LEU A 95 24.58 2.39 -3.66
#